data_AF-F9PFN1-F1
#
_entry.id   AF-F9PFN1-F1
#
_cell.length_a   1.000
_cell.length_b   1.000
_cell.length_c   1.000
_cell.angle_alpha   90.00
_cell.angle_beta   90.00
_cell.angle_gamma   90.00
#
_symmetry.space_group_name_H-M   'P 1'
#
loop_
_entity.id
_entity.type
_entity.pdbx_description
1 polymer ?
#
loop_
_entity_poly.entity_id
_entity_poly.type
_entity_poly.pdbx_seq_one_letter_code
_entity_poly.pdbx_strand_id
1 'polypeptide(L)'
;MMDENFNNDLASKFMNAIFDEYLSPLISKIANKLKITYNEVKIDLEIPFQAYLTKSYDKYSRIKTIIYGIEPKRLYDFFEVPFLEKGSELIKPTKTRVLTDISKFLIIEGSGGIGKSTLMKHLFLSELELKDYIPIFIELKDFNEEEHLDLEKLLLKN
;
A
#
# COMPACT_ATOMS: atom_id res chain seq x y z
N MET A 1 -23.02 -5.59 -16.09
CA MET A 1 -23.05 -4.49 -15.10
C MET A 1 -22.89 -5.15 -13.75
N MET A 2 -21.65 -5.30 -13.27
CA MET A 2 -21.39 -5.86 -11.94
C MET A 2 -21.43 -4.69 -10.95
N ASP A 3 -22.33 -4.79 -9.98
CA ASP A 3 -22.65 -3.74 -9.02
C ASP A 3 -21.40 -3.30 -8.23
N GLU A 4 -21.16 -1.99 -8.19
CA GLU A 4 -20.11 -1.35 -7.35
C GLU A 4 -20.20 -1.77 -5.88
N ASN A 5 -21.40 -2.12 -5.40
CA ASN A 5 -21.65 -2.62 -4.06
C ASN A 5 -21.03 -4.00 -3.78
N PHE A 6 -20.88 -4.88 -4.80
CA PHE A 6 -20.30 -6.21 -4.61
C PHE A 6 -18.77 -6.16 -4.46
N ASN A 7 -18.10 -5.23 -5.17
CA ASN A 7 -16.67 -4.99 -4.99
C ASN A 7 -16.39 -4.35 -3.62
N ASN A 8 -17.25 -3.45 -3.14
CA ASN A 8 -17.10 -2.84 -1.81
C ASN A 8 -17.27 -3.85 -0.67
N ASP A 9 -18.22 -4.79 -0.77
CA ASP A 9 -18.41 -5.83 0.25
C ASP A 9 -17.21 -6.78 0.31
N LEU A 10 -16.69 -7.21 -0.85
CA LEU A 10 -15.50 -8.06 -0.92
C LEU A 10 -14.23 -7.35 -0.44
N ALA A 11 -14.04 -6.08 -0.81
CA ALA A 11 -12.95 -5.26 -0.31
C ALA A 11 -13.06 -5.06 1.20
N SER A 12 -14.26 -4.78 1.73
CA SER A 12 -14.47 -4.63 3.18
C SER A 12 -14.18 -5.91 3.96
N LYS A 13 -14.59 -7.07 3.44
CA LYS A 13 -14.32 -8.38 4.04
C LYS A 13 -12.85 -8.74 3.99
N PHE A 14 -12.19 -8.47 2.86
CA PHE A 14 -10.75 -8.64 2.70
C PHE A 14 -9.98 -7.74 3.66
N MET A 15 -10.39 -6.48 3.79
CA MET A 15 -9.78 -5.54 4.73
C MET A 15 -9.99 -5.98 6.17
N ASN A 16 -11.20 -6.34 6.59
CA ASN A 16 -11.45 -6.84 7.94
C ASN A 16 -10.57 -8.07 8.25
N ALA A 17 -10.38 -8.97 7.29
CA ALA A 17 -9.48 -10.10 7.45
C ALA A 17 -8.00 -9.67 7.62
N ILE A 18 -7.52 -8.68 6.86
CA ILE A 18 -6.18 -8.10 7.07
C ILE A 18 -6.08 -7.41 8.44
N PHE A 19 -7.12 -6.70 8.87
CA PHE A 19 -7.12 -6.02 10.16
C PHE A 19 -7.01 -6.98 11.34
N ASP A 20 -7.83 -8.03 11.33
CA ASP A 20 -7.84 -9.03 12.42
C ASP A 20 -6.51 -9.80 12.48
N GLU A 21 -5.93 -10.11 11.33
CA GLU A 21 -4.73 -10.94 11.25
C GLU A 21 -3.44 -10.16 11.59
N TYR A 22 -3.35 -8.85 11.27
CA TYR A 22 -2.10 -8.06 11.42
C TYR A 22 -2.20 -6.86 12.34
N LEU A 23 -3.30 -6.11 12.30
CA LEU A 23 -3.43 -4.92 13.13
C LEU A 23 -3.68 -5.29 14.59
N SER A 24 -4.49 -6.31 14.87
CA SER A 24 -4.75 -6.75 16.24
C SER A 24 -3.47 -7.17 17.01
N PRO A 25 -2.57 -8.00 16.44
CA PRO A 25 -1.27 -8.29 17.06
C PRO A 25 -0.38 -7.04 17.24
N LEU A 26 -0.42 -6.10 16.29
CA LEU A 26 0.36 -4.86 16.38
C LEU A 26 -0.16 -3.95 17.50
N ILE A 27 -1.48 -3.72 17.56
CA ILE A 27 -2.16 -2.98 18.63
C ILE A 27 -1.81 -3.59 19.99
N SER A 28 -1.86 -4.92 20.12
CA SER A 28 -1.50 -5.61 21.36
C SER A 28 -0.05 -5.33 21.77
N LYS A 29 0.91 -5.40 20.83
CA LYS A 29 2.32 -5.08 21.11
C LYS A 29 2.51 -3.62 21.52
N ILE A 30 1.81 -2.68 20.88
CA ILE A 30 1.88 -1.24 21.18
C ILE A 30 1.28 -0.95 22.56
N ALA A 31 0.07 -1.47 22.83
CA ALA A 31 -0.61 -1.32 24.11
C ALA A 31 0.26 -1.83 25.28
N ASN A 32 0.87 -3.01 25.11
CA ASN A 32 1.80 -3.57 26.09
C ASN A 32 3.05 -2.70 26.30
N LYS A 33 3.61 -2.15 25.22
CA LYS A 33 4.81 -1.30 25.28
C LYS A 33 4.54 0.06 25.93
N LEU A 34 3.38 0.64 25.65
CA LEU A 34 2.95 1.95 26.16
C LEU A 34 2.19 1.87 27.49
N LYS A 35 1.89 0.66 27.99
CA LYS A 35 1.13 0.40 29.23
C LYS A 35 -0.26 1.07 29.26
N ILE A 36 -0.90 1.13 28.10
CA ILE A 36 -2.24 1.69 27.90
C ILE A 36 -3.22 0.58 27.51
N THR A 37 -4.51 0.87 27.57
CA THR A 37 -5.53 -0.16 27.32
C THR A 37 -5.58 -0.50 25.84
N TYR A 38 -5.71 -1.79 25.52
CA TYR A 38 -5.90 -2.25 24.13
C TYR A 38 -7.02 -1.48 23.41
N ASN A 39 -8.15 -1.24 24.08
CA ASN A 39 -9.28 -0.51 23.51
C ASN A 39 -8.97 0.95 23.17
N GLU A 40 -8.11 1.61 23.94
CA GLU A 40 -7.69 3.00 23.67
C GLU A 40 -6.83 3.04 22.41
N VAL A 41 -5.82 2.17 22.33
CA VAL A 41 -4.95 2.04 21.14
C VAL A 41 -5.72 1.58 19.92
N LYS A 42 -6.71 0.72 20.10
CA LYS A 42 -7.56 0.22 19.03
C LYS A 42 -8.32 1.36 18.37
N ILE A 43 -8.94 2.25 19.14
CA ILE A 43 -9.70 3.38 18.58
C ILE A 43 -8.77 4.29 17.77
N ASP A 44 -7.60 4.60 18.30
CA ASP A 44 -6.67 5.55 17.70
C ASP A 44 -5.92 4.99 16.48
N LEU A 45 -5.79 3.66 16.36
CA LEU A 45 -5.06 3.03 15.26
C LEU A 45 -5.96 2.32 14.25
N GLU A 46 -7.00 1.62 14.68
CA GLU A 46 -7.81 0.78 13.79
C GLU A 46 -8.57 1.59 12.75
N ILE A 47 -9.33 2.58 13.19
CA ILE A 47 -10.18 3.37 12.31
C ILE A 47 -9.34 4.15 11.29
N PRO A 48 -8.27 4.88 11.68
CA PRO A 48 -7.42 5.60 10.73
C PRO A 48 -6.71 4.69 9.74
N PHE A 49 -6.17 3.55 10.20
CA PHE A 49 -5.52 2.61 9.29
C PHE A 49 -6.52 1.95 8.33
N GLN A 50 -7.74 1.63 8.77
CA GLN A 50 -8.78 1.08 7.91
C GLN A 50 -9.20 2.05 6.82
N ALA A 51 -9.37 3.32 7.19
CA ALA A 51 -9.62 4.38 6.22
C ALA A 51 -8.45 4.49 5.22
N TYR A 52 -7.21 4.55 5.72
CA TYR A 52 -6.00 4.66 4.90
C TYR A 52 -5.87 3.50 3.90
N LEU A 53 -5.92 2.26 4.38
CA LEU A 53 -5.71 1.08 3.54
C LEU A 53 -6.81 0.97 2.49
N THR A 54 -8.08 1.24 2.86
CA THR A 54 -9.21 1.15 1.92
C THR A 54 -9.03 2.14 0.78
N LYS A 55 -8.78 3.41 1.11
CA LYS A 55 -8.56 4.46 0.12
C LYS A 55 -7.31 4.21 -0.72
N SER A 56 -6.23 3.74 -0.11
CA SER A 56 -4.99 3.40 -0.81
C SER A 56 -5.19 2.26 -1.78
N TYR A 57 -5.92 1.21 -1.38
CA TYR A 57 -6.27 0.10 -2.27
C TYR A 57 -7.07 0.62 -3.46
N ASP A 58 -8.10 1.44 -3.25
CA ASP A 58 -8.89 2.01 -4.35
C ASP A 58 -8.04 2.91 -5.28
N LYS A 59 -7.19 3.75 -4.70
CA LYS A 59 -6.30 4.68 -5.42
C LYS A 59 -5.24 3.95 -6.26
N TYR A 60 -4.74 2.81 -5.79
CA TYR A 60 -3.60 2.12 -6.42
C TYR A 60 -4.00 0.89 -7.23
N SER A 61 -5.13 0.24 -6.92
CA SER A 61 -5.65 -0.91 -7.67
C SER A 61 -6.15 -0.53 -9.06
N ARG A 62 -6.51 0.73 -9.28
CA ARG A 62 -6.96 1.24 -10.58
C ARG A 62 -6.12 2.42 -11.05
N ILE A 63 -5.68 2.39 -12.30
CA ILE A 63 -4.84 3.43 -12.87
C ILE A 63 -5.42 3.91 -14.20
N LYS A 64 -5.46 5.24 -14.38
CA LYS A 64 -5.68 5.85 -15.69
C LYS A 64 -4.39 5.74 -16.50
N THR A 65 -4.44 5.07 -17.64
CA THR A 65 -3.33 5.02 -18.59
C THR A 65 -3.74 5.72 -19.88
N ILE A 66 -2.74 6.26 -20.61
CA ILE A 66 -2.96 6.89 -21.91
C ILE A 66 -3.66 5.92 -22.88
N ILE A 67 -3.38 4.62 -22.75
CA ILE A 67 -3.86 3.55 -23.63
C ILE A 67 -5.37 3.33 -23.49
N TYR A 68 -5.95 3.53 -22.28
CA TYR A 68 -7.37 3.26 -22.00
C TYR A 68 -8.24 4.52 -21.92
N GLY A 69 -7.68 5.70 -22.21
CA GLY A 69 -8.44 6.96 -22.26
C GLY A 69 -8.95 7.41 -20.89
N ILE A 70 -10.26 7.58 -20.75
CA ILE A 70 -10.89 8.26 -19.61
C ILE A 70 -11.13 7.31 -18.41
N GLU A 71 -11.39 6.03 -18.67
CA GLU A 71 -11.80 5.06 -17.64
C GLU A 71 -10.58 4.39 -16.98
N PRO A 72 -10.42 4.48 -15.64
CA PRO A 72 -9.39 3.75 -14.92
C PRO A 72 -9.59 2.23 -15.07
N LYS A 73 -8.52 1.50 -15.43
CA LYS A 73 -8.52 0.01 -15.47
C LYS A 73 -7.76 -0.56 -14.27
N ARG A 74 -8.00 -1.83 -13.92
CA ARG A 74 -7.26 -2.47 -12.83
C ARG A 74 -5.79 -2.56 -13.23
N LEU A 75 -4.88 -2.26 -12.31
CA LEU A 75 -3.43 -2.27 -12.56
C LEU A 75 -3.01 -3.59 -13.21
N TYR A 76 -3.45 -4.72 -12.66
CA TYR A 76 -3.06 -6.05 -13.11
C TYR A 76 -3.70 -6.51 -14.41
N ASP A 77 -4.61 -5.73 -15.01
CA ASP A 77 -5.12 -6.03 -16.35
C ASP A 77 -4.04 -5.79 -17.44
N PHE A 78 -3.01 -4.99 -17.13
CA PHE A 78 -2.00 -4.57 -18.11
C PHE A 78 -0.58 -4.43 -17.55
N PHE A 79 -0.39 -4.45 -16.23
CA PHE A 79 0.93 -4.29 -15.63
C PHE A 79 1.75 -5.59 -15.71
N GLU A 80 2.93 -5.46 -16.31
CA GLU A 80 3.95 -6.50 -16.29
C GLU A 80 5.05 -6.13 -15.30
N VAL A 81 5.41 -7.07 -14.43
CA VAL A 81 6.46 -6.86 -13.42
C VAL A 81 7.81 -6.70 -14.14
N PRO A 82 8.47 -5.53 -14.04
CA PRO A 82 9.76 -5.30 -14.69
C PRO A 82 10.88 -6.10 -14.01
N PHE A 83 12.00 -6.26 -14.69
CA PHE A 83 13.23 -6.71 -14.05
C PHE A 83 13.96 -5.52 -13.42
N LEU A 84 14.55 -5.76 -12.25
CA LEU A 84 15.50 -4.87 -11.60
C LEU A 84 16.89 -5.46 -11.76
N GLU A 85 17.87 -4.60 -11.99
CA GLU A 85 19.28 -4.99 -12.09
C GLU A 85 20.01 -4.57 -10.82
N LYS A 86 20.77 -5.51 -10.23
CA LYS A 86 21.66 -5.27 -9.09
C LYS A 86 23.02 -5.87 -9.41
N GLY A 87 23.93 -5.06 -9.94
CA GLY A 87 25.18 -5.57 -10.50
C GLY A 87 24.87 -6.51 -11.66
N SER A 88 25.33 -7.76 -11.61
CA SER A 88 25.02 -8.77 -12.63
C SER A 88 23.74 -9.57 -12.37
N GLU A 89 23.04 -9.31 -11.26
CA GLU A 89 21.86 -10.05 -10.85
C GLU A 89 20.59 -9.40 -11.43
N LEU A 90 19.75 -10.21 -12.07
CA LEU A 90 18.39 -9.82 -12.47
C LEU A 90 17.40 -10.29 -11.43
N ILE A 91 16.67 -9.34 -10.85
CA ILE A 91 15.68 -9.57 -9.80
C ILE A 91 14.31 -9.28 -10.40
N LYS A 92 13.35 -10.18 -10.20
CA LYS A 92 11.94 -9.94 -10.56
C LYS A 92 11.14 -9.66 -9.27
N PRO A 93 10.79 -8.39 -8.96
CA PRO A 93 10.12 -7.99 -7.74
C PRO A 93 8.63 -8.33 -7.80
N THR A 94 8.28 -9.62 -7.86
CA THR A 94 6.89 -10.09 -7.96
C THR A 94 6.07 -9.82 -6.71
N LYS A 95 6.75 -9.67 -5.57
CA LYS A 95 6.20 -9.32 -4.26
C LYS A 95 7.25 -8.56 -3.45
N THR A 96 6.81 -7.82 -2.45
CA THR A 96 7.69 -7.10 -1.49
C THR A 96 8.77 -7.96 -0.87
N ARG A 97 8.45 -9.20 -0.48
CA ARG A 97 9.39 -10.10 0.20
C ARG A 97 10.68 -10.36 -0.59
N VAL A 98 10.57 -10.44 -1.92
CA VAL A 98 11.73 -10.60 -2.82
C VAL A 98 12.75 -9.47 -2.62
N LEU A 99 12.26 -8.26 -2.33
CA LEU A 99 13.08 -7.09 -2.09
C LEU A 99 13.55 -7.02 -0.64
N THR A 100 12.68 -7.23 0.34
CA THR A 100 13.05 -7.14 1.75
C THR A 100 14.05 -8.21 2.19
N ASP A 101 14.07 -9.37 1.50
CA ASP A 101 15.08 -10.42 1.70
C ASP A 101 16.48 -9.95 1.25
N ILE A 102 16.57 -8.95 0.36
CA ILE A 102 17.85 -8.35 -0.08
C ILE A 102 18.34 -7.33 0.94
N SER A 103 17.45 -6.41 1.36
CA SER A 103 17.79 -5.36 2.32
C SER A 103 16.53 -4.73 2.92
N LYS A 104 16.66 -4.25 4.16
CA LYS A 104 15.64 -3.42 4.81
C LYS A 104 15.52 -2.02 4.19
N PHE A 105 16.60 -1.53 3.56
CA PHE A 105 16.67 -0.23 2.94
C PHE A 105 17.12 -0.39 1.49
N LEU A 106 16.27 0.03 0.56
CA LEU A 106 16.48 -0.11 -0.88
C LEU A 106 16.19 1.20 -1.59
N ILE A 107 17.01 1.50 -2.59
CA ILE A 107 16.78 2.60 -3.53
C ILE A 107 16.61 1.95 -4.90
N ILE A 108 15.50 2.26 -5.57
CA ILE A 108 15.25 1.82 -6.95
C ILE A 108 15.38 3.04 -7.85
N GLU A 109 16.35 2.99 -8.75
CA GLU A 109 16.64 4.05 -9.70
C GLU A 109 16.16 3.69 -11.10
N GLY A 110 16.06 4.69 -11.97
CA GLY A 110 15.64 4.50 -13.36
C GLY A 110 15.21 5.82 -14.00
N SER A 111 15.10 5.83 -15.32
CA SER A 111 14.71 7.03 -16.08
C SER A 111 13.26 7.48 -15.78
N GLY A 112 12.95 8.73 -16.14
CA GLY A 112 11.58 9.22 -16.10
C GLY A 112 10.66 8.40 -17.02
N GLY A 113 9.45 8.07 -16.55
CA GLY A 113 8.48 7.31 -17.35
C GLY A 113 8.69 5.79 -17.42
N ILE A 114 9.77 5.23 -16.87
CA ILE A 114 10.05 3.77 -16.90
C ILE A 114 9.07 2.93 -16.05
N GLY A 115 8.18 3.57 -15.28
CA GLY A 115 7.18 2.87 -14.47
C GLY A 115 7.55 2.66 -13.00
N LYS A 116 8.53 3.39 -12.45
CA LYS A 116 8.90 3.30 -11.02
C LYS A 116 7.70 3.44 -10.07
N SER A 117 6.86 4.46 -10.27
CA SER A 117 5.66 4.66 -9.46
C SER A 117 4.64 3.53 -9.61
N THR A 118 4.55 2.93 -10.81
CA THR A 118 3.70 1.76 -11.07
C THR A 118 4.22 0.53 -10.35
N LEU A 119 5.53 0.31 -10.35
CA LEU A 119 6.18 -0.74 -9.57
C LEU A 119 5.91 -0.57 -8.06
N MET A 120 6.04 0.65 -7.52
CA MET A 120 5.73 0.92 -6.11
C MET A 120 4.28 0.58 -5.75
N LYS A 121 3.32 0.89 -6.63
CA LYS A 121 1.91 0.51 -6.45
C LYS A 121 1.72 -1.02 -6.48
N HIS A 122 2.40 -1.72 -7.39
CA HIS A 122 2.39 -3.18 -7.40
C HIS A 122 2.92 -3.76 -6.09
N LEU A 123 4.03 -3.23 -5.56
CA LEU A 123 4.60 -3.68 -4.28
C LEU A 123 3.61 -3.45 -3.14
N PHE A 124 3.00 -2.26 -3.05
CA PHE A 124 1.96 -1.97 -2.05
C PHE A 124 0.82 -2.98 -2.09
N LEU A 125 0.26 -3.23 -3.28
CA LEU A 125 -0.84 -4.18 -3.45
C LEU A 125 -0.42 -5.63 -3.17
N SER A 126 0.80 -6.00 -3.56
CA SER A 126 1.34 -7.34 -3.28
C SER A 126 1.53 -7.61 -1.80
N GLU A 127 1.82 -6.56 -1.01
CA GLU A 127 1.93 -6.66 0.45
C GLU A 127 0.55 -6.87 1.09
N LEU A 128 -0.48 -6.17 0.61
CA LEU A 128 -1.85 -6.42 1.05
C LEU A 128 -2.30 -7.85 0.77
N GLU A 129 -1.89 -8.44 -0.35
CA GLU A 129 -2.20 -9.84 -0.69
C GLU A 129 -1.37 -10.87 0.10
N LEU A 130 -0.07 -10.59 0.30
CA LEU A 130 0.80 -11.44 1.11
C LEU A 130 0.36 -11.49 2.55
N LYS A 131 -0.11 -10.33 3.03
CA LYS A 131 -0.41 -10.08 4.41
C LYS A 131 0.81 -10.45 5.28
N ASP A 132 1.91 -9.71 5.17
CA ASP A 132 3.07 -9.91 6.06
C ASP A 132 3.28 -8.65 6.91
N TYR A 133 3.16 -7.49 6.26
CA TYR A 133 3.27 -6.16 6.82
C TYR A 133 2.05 -5.30 6.47
N ILE A 134 1.88 -4.21 7.23
CA ILE A 134 0.96 -3.14 6.85
C ILE A 134 1.75 -2.14 5.98
N PRO A 135 1.50 -2.08 4.67
CA PRO A 135 2.28 -1.22 3.79
C PRO A 135 1.88 0.25 4.00
N ILE A 136 2.88 1.11 4.12
CA ILE A 136 2.70 2.57 4.09
C ILE A 136 3.36 3.09 2.83
N PHE A 137 2.56 3.64 1.93
CA PHE A 137 3.01 4.28 0.71
C PHE A 137 2.80 5.79 0.76
N ILE A 138 3.86 6.51 0.43
CA ILE A 138 3.94 7.96 0.53
C ILE A 138 4.47 8.48 -0.80
N GLU A 139 3.71 9.33 -1.49
CA GLU A 139 4.16 9.96 -2.72
C GLU A 139 4.90 11.26 -2.39
N LEU A 140 6.17 11.39 -2.83
CA LEU A 140 6.97 12.56 -2.46
C LEU A 140 6.39 13.91 -2.91
N LYS A 141 5.58 13.91 -3.96
CA LYS A 141 4.89 15.10 -4.47
C LYS A 141 3.89 15.69 -3.46
N ASP A 142 3.33 14.85 -2.58
CA ASP A 142 2.31 15.25 -1.60
C ASP A 142 2.92 16.11 -0.47
N PHE A 143 4.26 16.10 -0.34
CA PHE A 143 4.99 16.92 0.62
C PHE A 143 5.28 18.34 0.15
N ASN A 144 5.16 18.62 -1.15
CA ASN A 144 5.49 19.93 -1.69
C ASN A 144 4.45 21.01 -1.32
N GLU A 145 3.31 20.62 -0.76
CA GLU A 145 2.18 21.51 -0.47
C GLU A 145 2.03 21.86 1.02
N GLU A 146 2.84 21.29 1.93
CA GLU A 146 2.70 21.45 3.38
C GLU A 146 3.97 22.07 3.98
N GLU A 147 3.84 23.19 4.70
CA GLU A 147 4.97 23.81 5.44
C GLU A 147 5.47 22.94 6.60
N HIS A 148 4.62 22.07 7.15
CA HIS A 148 4.93 21.14 8.22
C HIS A 148 4.44 19.74 7.89
N LEU A 149 5.35 18.77 8.03
CA LEU A 149 5.07 17.35 7.82
C LEU A 149 4.18 16.81 8.95
N ASP A 150 2.89 16.67 8.68
CA ASP A 150 1.98 15.93 9.55
C ASP A 150 1.64 14.60 8.88
N LEU A 151 2.33 13.53 9.31
CA LEU A 151 2.17 12.19 8.74
C LEU A 151 0.74 11.66 8.87
N GLU A 152 0.04 11.99 9.96
CA GLU A 152 -1.34 11.55 10.16
C GLU A 152 -2.25 12.21 9.13
N LYS A 153 -2.12 13.54 8.96
CA LYS A 153 -2.86 14.25 7.92
C LYS A 153 -2.54 13.71 6.53
N LEU A 154 -1.29 13.41 6.22
CA LEU A 154 -0.90 12.90 4.90
C LEU A 154 -1.48 11.52 4.60
N LEU A 155 -1.55 10.64 5.60
CA LEU A 155 -2.16 9.32 5.43
C LEU A 155 -3.69 9.42 5.30
N LEU A 156 -4.33 10.38 5.97
CA LEU A 156 -5.79 10.56 5.95
C LEU A 156 -6.32 11.42 4.78
N LYS A 157 -5.49 12.30 4.21
CA LYS A 157 -5.81 13.21 3.09
C LYS A 157 -5.90 12.47 1.75
N ASN A 158 -5.25 11.31 1.65
CA ASN A 158 -5.34 10.38 0.51
C ASN A 158 -6.70 9.69 0.42
#